data_AF-A0A511YYQ3-F1
#
_entry.id   AF-A0A511YYQ3-F1
#
_cell.length_a   1.000
_cell.length_b   1.000
_cell.length_c   1.000
_cell.angle_alpha   90.00
_cell.angle_beta   90.00
_cell.angle_gamma   90.00
#
_symmetry.space_group_name_H-M   'P 1'
#
loop_
_entity.id
_entity.type
_entity.pdbx_description
1 polymer ?
#
loop_
_entity_poly.entity_id
_entity_poly.type
_entity_poly.pdbx_seq_one_letter_code
_entity_poly.pdbx_strand_id
1 'polypeptide(L)'
;MVENPDAPAVPDAPDAAPQVAVGAVAQVRRAPRYRAFGLAGALAGVVVALVATLVVAGVTGRDAVLGYAALFTGLAAAALGALVGMVVAVLLDRRS
;
A
#
# COMPACT_ATOMS: atom_id res chain seq x y z
N MET A 1 -57.88 35.86 -37.58
CA MET A 1 -56.79 35.17 -36.86
C MET A 1 -55.74 36.24 -36.61
N VAL A 2 -55.84 36.93 -35.47
CA VAL A 2 -55.04 38.12 -35.15
C VAL A 2 -53.75 37.63 -34.49
N GLU A 3 -52.62 37.86 -35.14
CA GLU A 3 -51.30 37.59 -34.60
C GLU A 3 -51.04 38.59 -33.47
N ASN A 4 -50.69 38.09 -32.28
CA ASN A 4 -50.45 38.89 -31.08
C ASN A 4 -49.01 39.44 -31.13
N PRO A 5 -48.80 40.76 -31.36
CA PRO A 5 -47.47 41.32 -31.57
C PRO A 5 -46.67 41.51 -30.26
N ASP A 6 -47.25 41.20 -29.10
CA ASP A 6 -46.65 41.39 -27.77
C ASP A 6 -46.24 40.07 -27.09
N ALA A 7 -46.07 38.98 -27.85
CA ALA A 7 -45.42 37.79 -27.28
C ALA A 7 -43.97 38.17 -26.90
N PRO A 8 -43.57 38.09 -25.62
CA PRO A 8 -42.21 38.42 -25.24
C PRO A 8 -41.28 37.49 -26.03
N ALA A 9 -40.36 38.08 -26.78
CA ALA A 9 -39.29 37.33 -27.42
C ALA A 9 -38.55 36.59 -26.30
N VAL A 10 -38.81 35.30 -26.18
CA VAL A 10 -38.04 34.41 -25.32
C VAL A 10 -36.62 34.57 -25.83
N PRO A 11 -35.69 35.16 -25.06
CA PRO A 11 -34.31 35.25 -25.50
C PRO A 11 -33.87 33.83 -25.79
N ASP A 12 -33.34 33.59 -26.99
CA ASP A 12 -32.74 32.31 -27.35
C ASP A 12 -31.82 31.91 -26.20
N ALA A 13 -32.28 30.93 -25.41
CA ALA A 13 -31.51 30.43 -24.29
C ALA A 13 -30.16 30.03 -24.89
N PRO A 14 -29.04 30.59 -24.42
CA PRO A 14 -27.74 30.33 -25.01
C PRO A 14 -27.60 28.81 -25.13
N ASP A 15 -27.38 28.36 -26.37
CA ASP A 15 -27.22 26.96 -26.76
C ASP A 15 -26.68 26.17 -25.58
N ALA A 16 -27.47 25.21 -25.12
CA ALA A 16 -27.13 24.33 -24.02
C ALA A 16 -25.73 23.77 -24.26
N ALA A 17 -24.73 24.45 -23.71
CA ALA A 17 -23.35 24.05 -23.82
C ALA A 17 -23.32 22.60 -23.38
N PRO A 18 -22.72 21.68 -24.16
CA PRO A 18 -22.68 20.28 -23.79
C PRO A 18 -22.15 20.23 -22.37
N GLN A 19 -23.01 19.84 -21.42
CA GLN A 19 -22.65 19.67 -20.03
C GLN A 19 -21.64 18.54 -20.04
N VAL A 20 -20.35 18.90 -20.14
CA VAL A 20 -19.25 17.96 -20.09
C VAL A 20 -19.46 17.24 -18.77
N ALA A 21 -19.77 15.95 -18.84
CA ALA A 21 -20.02 15.12 -17.69
C ALA A 21 -18.77 15.16 -16.80
N VAL A 22 -18.77 16.07 -15.82
CA VAL A 22 -17.76 16.14 -14.76
C VAL A 22 -18.08 14.97 -13.85
N GLY A 23 -17.59 13.80 -14.25
CA GLY A 23 -18.01 12.54 -13.64
C GLY A 23 -17.10 11.37 -14.00
N ALA A 24 -15.85 11.62 -14.39
CA ALA A 24 -14.84 10.58 -14.23
C ALA A 24 -14.59 10.49 -12.72
N VAL A 25 -15.35 9.62 -12.04
CA VAL A 25 -15.13 9.28 -10.63
C VAL A 25 -13.65 8.90 -10.51
N ALA A 26 -12.85 9.79 -9.95
CA ALA A 26 -11.46 9.53 -9.69
C ALA A 26 -11.42 8.35 -8.72
N GLN A 27 -11.12 7.16 -9.25
CA GLN A 27 -10.83 5.99 -8.45
C GLN A 27 -9.65 6.36 -7.56
N VAL A 28 -9.94 6.71 -6.30
CA VAL A 28 -8.92 6.96 -5.29
C VAL A 28 -8.22 5.62 -5.08
N ARG A 29 -7.12 5.42 -5.82
CA ARG A 29 -6.28 4.25 -5.69
C ARG A 29 -5.73 4.29 -4.27
N ARG A 30 -6.31 3.48 -3.37
CA ARG A 30 -5.81 3.35 -2.00
C ARG A 30 -4.32 3.07 -2.11
N ALA A 31 -3.50 3.87 -1.44
CA ALA A 31 -2.06 3.69 -1.46
C ALA A 31 -1.75 2.20 -1.19
N PRO A 32 -1.06 1.52 -2.12
CA PRO A 32 -0.79 0.10 -1.96
C PRO A 32 -0.11 -0.14 -0.62
N ARG A 33 -0.64 -1.08 0.18
CA ARG A 33 -0.21 -1.31 1.57
C ARG A 33 1.15 -2.02 1.66
N TYR A 34 2.02 -1.87 0.67
CA TYR A 34 3.33 -2.53 0.59
C TYR A 34 4.16 -2.29 1.86
N ARG A 35 4.13 -1.06 2.39
CA ARG A 35 4.85 -0.70 3.62
C ARG A 35 4.46 -1.55 4.81
N ALA A 36 3.17 -1.84 4.99
CA ALA A 36 2.68 -2.63 6.13
C ALA A 36 3.16 -4.08 6.04
N PHE A 37 3.13 -4.68 4.86
CA PHE A 37 3.61 -6.04 4.64
C PHE A 37 5.13 -6.15 4.75
N GLY A 38 5.88 -5.19 4.20
CA GLY A 38 7.33 -5.13 4.39
C GLY A 38 7.71 -5.00 5.86
N LEU A 39 7.05 -4.12 6.62
CA LEU A 39 7.30 -3.99 8.06
C LEU A 39 6.96 -5.26 8.83
N ALA A 40 5.80 -5.87 8.57
CA ALA A 40 5.36 -7.08 9.23
C ALA A 40 6.33 -8.25 8.95
N GLY A 41 6.75 -8.40 7.70
CA GLY A 41 7.74 -9.38 7.30
C GLY A 41 9.09 -9.15 7.98
N ALA A 42 9.56 -7.90 8.03
CA ALA A 42 10.80 -7.55 8.73
C ALA A 42 10.73 -7.93 10.22
N LEU A 43 9.63 -7.57 10.89
CA LEU A 43 9.41 -7.87 12.30
C LEU A 43 9.40 -9.39 12.55
N ALA A 44 8.70 -10.14 11.71
CA ALA A 44 8.69 -11.60 11.80
C ALA A 44 10.09 -12.18 11.63
N GLY A 45 10.88 -11.66 10.67
CA GLY A 45 12.28 -12.04 10.47
C GLY A 45 13.15 -11.79 11.70
N VAL A 46 13.01 -10.62 12.34
CA VAL A 46 13.72 -10.30 13.59
C VAL A 46 13.35 -11.29 14.70
N VAL A 47 12.07 -11.61 14.87
CA VAL A 47 11.62 -12.58 15.88
C VAL A 47 12.23 -13.96 15.64
N VAL A 48 12.24 -14.43 14.38
CA VAL A 48 12.85 -15.72 14.02
C VAL A 48 14.35 -15.72 14.33
N ALA A 49 15.08 -14.65 13.99
CA ALA A 49 16.51 -14.55 14.29
C ALA A 49 16.80 -14.50 15.79
N LEU A 50 15.95 -13.83 16.57
CA LEU A 50 16.07 -13.80 18.02
C LEU A 50 15.93 -15.21 18.60
N VAL A 51 14.88 -15.94 18.20
CA VAL A 51 14.67 -17.33 18.64
C VAL A 51 15.84 -18.21 18.24
N ALA A 52 16.31 -18.12 16.99
CA ALA A 52 17.45 -18.90 16.51
C ALA A 52 18.73 -18.61 17.31
N THR A 53 18.98 -17.33 17.61
CA THR A 53 20.12 -16.90 18.42
C THR A 53 20.06 -17.51 19.83
N LEU A 54 18.90 -17.44 20.49
CA LEU A 54 18.71 -18.00 21.83
C LEU A 54 18.87 -19.53 21.86
N VAL A 55 18.36 -20.22 20.83
CA VAL A 55 18.55 -21.67 20.69
C VAL A 55 20.04 -21.98 20.57
N VAL A 56 20.74 -21.34 19.63
CA VAL A 56 22.18 -21.56 19.41
C VAL A 56 23.01 -21.25 20.66
N ALA A 57 22.68 -20.17 21.38
CA ALA A 57 23.30 -19.84 22.66
C ALA A 57 23.17 -21.00 23.65
N GLY A 58 21.95 -21.50 23.83
CA GLY A 58 21.65 -22.61 24.75
C GLY A 58 22.36 -23.92 24.38
N VAL A 59 22.57 -24.21 23.10
CA VAL A 59 23.26 -25.45 22.67
C VAL A 59 24.79 -25.34 22.77
N THR A 60 25.34 -24.15 22.48
CA THR A 60 26.80 -24.00 22.30
C THR A 60 27.51 -23.41 23.52
N GLY A 61 26.80 -22.77 24.45
CA GLY A 61 27.38 -22.10 25.62
C GLY A 61 28.34 -20.96 25.29
N ARG A 62 28.31 -20.46 24.04
CA ARG A 62 29.24 -19.43 23.54
C ARG A 62 28.62 -18.04 23.61
N ASP A 63 28.52 -17.52 24.83
CA ASP A 63 27.85 -16.25 25.06
C ASP A 63 28.61 -15.03 24.50
N ALA A 64 29.94 -15.13 24.40
CA ALA A 64 30.81 -14.02 24.04
C ALA A 64 30.68 -13.50 22.60
N VAL A 65 30.16 -14.32 21.66
CA VAL A 65 30.04 -13.95 20.22
C VAL A 65 28.59 -13.64 19.84
N LEU A 66 27.64 -13.78 20.77
CA LEU A 66 26.21 -13.67 20.49
C LEU A 66 25.80 -12.27 20.04
N GLY A 67 26.40 -11.20 20.56
CA GLY A 67 26.00 -9.83 20.21
C GLY A 67 26.13 -9.53 18.72
N TYR A 68 27.30 -9.82 18.13
CA TYR A 68 27.54 -9.59 16.71
C TYR A 68 26.78 -10.61 15.84
N ALA A 69 26.77 -11.88 16.24
CA ALA A 69 26.03 -12.92 15.51
C ALA A 69 24.53 -12.61 15.47
N ALA A 70 23.93 -12.18 16.57
CA ALA A 70 22.53 -11.79 16.66
C ALA A 70 22.22 -10.57 15.80
N LEU A 71 23.13 -9.58 15.78
CA LEU A 71 22.94 -8.37 14.98
C LEU A 71 22.93 -8.70 13.48
N PHE A 72 23.94 -9.43 12.98
CA PHE A 72 24.04 -9.76 11.56
C PHE A 72 22.95 -10.74 11.12
N THR A 73 22.68 -11.79 11.91
CA THR A 73 21.60 -12.73 11.59
C THR A 73 20.23 -12.07 11.69
N GLY A 74 20.02 -11.19 12.68
CA GLY A 74 18.82 -10.37 12.83
C GLY A 74 18.58 -9.46 11.65
N LEU A 75 19.61 -8.73 11.22
CA LEU A 75 19.51 -7.83 10.06
C LEU A 75 19.23 -8.60 8.77
N ALA A 76 19.92 -9.72 8.55
CA ALA A 76 19.70 -10.57 7.38
C ALA A 76 18.28 -11.16 7.37
N ALA A 77 17.81 -11.69 8.51
CA ALA A 77 16.47 -12.23 8.64
C ALA A 77 15.40 -11.16 8.48
N ALA A 78 15.62 -9.95 9.01
CA ALA A 78 14.73 -8.81 8.82
C ALA A 78 14.64 -8.41 7.34
N ALA A 79 15.76 -8.33 6.64
CA ALA A 79 15.79 -8.00 5.22
C ALA A 79 15.06 -9.07 4.37
N LEU A 80 15.32 -10.35 4.65
CA LEU A 80 14.64 -11.47 3.99
C LEU A 80 13.14 -11.48 4.30
N GLY A 81 12.77 -11.29 5.55
CA GLY A 81 11.38 -11.20 5.98
C GLY A 81 10.65 -10.03 5.31
N ALA A 82 11.28 -8.86 5.23
CA ALA A 82 10.75 -7.70 4.52
C ALA A 82 10.52 -8.01 3.04
N LEU A 83 11.51 -8.65 2.38
CA LEU A 83 11.41 -9.04 0.98
C LEU A 83 10.22 -9.99 0.75
N VAL A 84 10.10 -11.04 1.58
CA VAL A 84 8.97 -11.99 1.51
C VAL A 84 7.64 -11.27 1.73
N GLY A 85 7.56 -10.39 2.75
CA GLY A 85 6.38 -9.58 3.01
C GLY A 85 5.99 -8.72 1.81
N MET A 86 6.96 -8.03 1.20
CA MET A 86 6.74 -7.22 0.00
C MET A 86 6.27 -8.06 -1.19
N VAL A 87 6.85 -9.24 -1.42
CA VAL A 87 6.41 -10.17 -2.46
C VAL A 87 4.95 -10.57 -2.22
N VAL A 88 4.59 -10.93 -0.99
CA VAL A 88 3.19 -11.25 -0.62
C VAL A 88 2.27 -10.06 -0.89
N ALA A 89 2.70 -8.85 -0.58
CA ALA A 89 1.95 -7.62 -0.83
C ALA A 89 1.68 -7.40 -2.32
N VAL A 90 2.70 -7.57 -3.16
CA VAL A 90 2.57 -7.49 -4.63
C VAL A 90 1.63 -8.57 -5.12
N LEU A 91 1.76 -9.80 -4.62
CA LEU A 91 0.89 -10.90 -5.03
C LEU A 91 -0.57 -10.71 -4.64
N LEU A 92 -0.88 -10.00 -3.55
CA LEU A 92 -2.24 -9.67 -3.11
C LEU A 92 -2.80 -8.47 -3.87
N ASP A 93 -1.98 -7.44 -4.08
CA ASP A 93 -2.34 -6.24 -4.85
C ASP A 93 -2.68 -6.59 -6.29
N ARG A 94 -2.01 -7.59 -6.90
CA ARG A 94 -2.33 -8.09 -8.25
C ARG A 94 -3.68 -8.82 -8.35
N ARG A 95 -4.30 -9.22 -7.24
CA ARG A 95 -5.61 -9.93 -7.23
C ARG A 95 -6.79 -8.99 -6.97
N SER A 96 -6.49 -7.76 -6.58
CA SER A 96 -7.47 -6.72 -6.23
C SER A 96 -7.78 -5.86 -7.45
#